data_AF-A0A7D5I1X4-F1
#
_entry.id   AF-A0A7D5I1X4-F1
#
_cell.length_a   1.000
_cell.length_b   1.000
_cell.length_c   1.000
_cell.angle_alpha   90.00
_cell.angle_beta   90.00
_cell.angle_gamma   90.00
#
_symmetry.space_group_name_H-M   'P 1'
#
loop_
_entity.id
_entity.type
_entity.pdbx_description
1 polymer ?
#
loop_
_entity_poly.entity_id
_entity_poly.type
_entity_poly.pdbx_seq_one_letter_code
_entity_poly.pdbx_strand_id
1 'polypeptide(L)'
;MKLAPFAFLAAMCAACALTTIAHAETYPVVADATQQDRDAQRRSILANELATEKKSLSDANADMAAAIKAQKSPDEVQAIAAQALGHSNNIESLQRELDGLGTKTARPRRSAFVPEAQPEAPAPSAQAPAEVPYWDVYHRKQNVPPVAPDDLNAGAALNSPDAGDKEARSGSTK
;
A
#
# COMPACT_ATOMS: atom_id res chain seq x y z
N MET A 1 -31.67 55.31 -2.34
CA MET A 1 -31.83 53.85 -2.15
C MET A 1 -30.67 53.16 -2.84
N LYS A 2 -29.80 52.50 -2.06
CA LYS A 2 -28.52 51.93 -2.55
C LYS A 2 -28.78 50.49 -3.04
N LEU A 3 -28.51 50.22 -4.32
CA LEU A 3 -28.52 48.88 -4.89
C LEU A 3 -27.17 48.21 -4.57
N ALA A 4 -27.20 47.07 -3.87
CA ALA A 4 -26.03 46.28 -3.56
C ALA A 4 -25.79 45.22 -4.66
N PRO A 5 -24.56 45.12 -5.23
CA PRO A 5 -24.22 44.16 -6.28
C PRO A 5 -23.51 42.94 -5.68
N PHE A 6 -24.23 41.99 -5.07
CA PHE A 6 -23.58 40.78 -4.52
C PHE A 6 -24.44 39.52 -4.61
N ALA A 7 -25.29 39.41 -5.63
CA ALA A 7 -26.15 38.24 -5.82
C ALA A 7 -25.71 37.34 -7.00
N PHE A 8 -24.42 37.34 -7.38
CA PHE A 8 -23.93 36.53 -8.50
C PHE A 8 -22.72 35.65 -8.19
N LEU A 9 -22.31 35.51 -6.92
CA LEU A 9 -21.15 34.70 -6.52
C LEU A 9 -21.50 33.41 -5.75
N ALA A 10 -22.79 33.12 -5.53
CA ALA A 10 -23.22 31.96 -4.75
C ALA A 10 -23.76 30.79 -5.59
N ALA A 11 -23.74 30.90 -6.93
CA ALA A 11 -24.28 29.86 -7.83
C ALA A 11 -23.20 29.07 -8.60
N MET A 12 -21.91 29.31 -8.35
CA MET A 12 -20.80 28.58 -9.01
C MET A 12 -20.00 27.65 -8.09
N CYS A 13 -20.41 27.46 -6.84
CA CYS A 13 -19.73 26.52 -5.92
C CYS A 13 -20.48 25.20 -5.69
N ALA A 14 -21.62 24.99 -6.35
CA ALA A 14 -22.47 23.80 -6.15
C ALA A 14 -22.38 22.74 -7.27
N ALA A 15 -21.39 22.84 -8.18
CA ALA A 15 -21.27 21.91 -9.32
C ALA A 15 -20.06 20.94 -9.25
N CYS A 16 -19.20 21.03 -8.23
CA CYS A 16 -17.99 20.20 -8.15
C CYS A 16 -18.02 19.15 -7.02
N ALA A 17 -19.20 18.71 -6.58
CA ALA A 17 -19.33 17.44 -5.87
C ALA A 17 -19.52 16.31 -6.90
N LEU A 18 -18.56 16.18 -7.83
CA LEU A 18 -18.37 14.93 -8.55
C LEU A 18 -17.89 13.93 -7.50
N THR A 19 -18.83 13.12 -7.01
CA THR A 19 -18.52 11.83 -6.41
C THR A 19 -17.65 11.08 -7.41
N THR A 20 -16.33 11.07 -7.19
CA THR A 20 -15.44 10.10 -7.78
C THR A 20 -15.80 8.76 -7.15
N ILE A 21 -16.80 8.11 -7.74
CA ILE A 21 -16.99 6.67 -7.55
C ILE A 21 -15.69 6.07 -8.09
N ALA A 22 -14.82 5.63 -7.18
CA ALA A 22 -13.70 4.78 -7.52
C ALA A 22 -14.31 3.49 -8.10
N HIS A 23 -14.50 3.46 -9.41
CA HIS A 23 -14.77 2.22 -10.11
C HIS A 23 -13.56 1.34 -9.82
N ALA A 24 -13.76 0.27 -9.05
CA ALA A 24 -12.79 -0.80 -8.98
C ALA A 24 -12.56 -1.23 -10.44
N GLU A 25 -11.36 -0.94 -10.97
CA GLU A 25 -11.00 -1.27 -12.34
C GLU A 25 -11.17 -2.77 -12.50
N THR A 26 -12.26 -3.16 -13.13
CA THR A 26 -12.57 -4.56 -13.39
C THR A 26 -11.76 -4.94 -14.62
N TYR A 27 -10.49 -5.26 -14.40
CA TYR A 27 -9.62 -5.74 -15.45
C TYR A 27 -10.20 -7.03 -16.03
N PRO A 28 -10.24 -7.18 -17.36
CA PRO A 28 -10.73 -8.41 -17.97
C PRO A 28 -9.85 -9.58 -17.53
N VAL A 29 -10.50 -10.67 -17.10
CA VAL A 29 -9.80 -11.92 -16.81
C VAL A 29 -9.29 -12.48 -18.13
N VAL A 30 -7.97 -12.60 -18.24
CA VAL A 30 -7.28 -13.15 -19.41
C VAL A 30 -7.28 -14.67 -19.29
N ALA A 31 -7.58 -15.38 -20.39
CA ALA A 31 -7.48 -16.84 -20.41
C ALA A 31 -6.03 -17.30 -20.15
N ASP A 32 -5.85 -18.42 -19.46
CA ASP A 32 -4.53 -18.92 -19.07
C ASP A 32 -3.58 -19.09 -20.26
N ALA A 33 -4.09 -19.59 -21.40
CA ALA A 33 -3.30 -19.72 -22.62
C ALA A 33 -2.77 -18.37 -23.13
N THR A 34 -3.62 -17.34 -23.15
CA THR A 34 -3.20 -15.99 -23.54
C THR A 34 -2.21 -15.38 -22.55
N GLN A 35 -2.35 -15.66 -21.25
CA GLN A 35 -1.38 -15.22 -20.25
C GLN A 35 -0.02 -15.92 -20.43
N GLN A 36 -0.02 -17.23 -20.72
CA GLN A 36 1.19 -17.99 -21.01
C GLN A 36 1.92 -17.47 -22.26
N ASP A 37 1.18 -17.14 -23.32
CA ASP A 37 1.76 -16.57 -24.54
C ASP A 37 2.42 -15.22 -24.26
N ARG A 38 1.77 -14.35 -23.46
CA ARG A 38 2.35 -13.07 -23.04
C ARG A 38 3.61 -13.26 -22.20
N ASP A 39 3.60 -14.21 -21.27
CA ASP A 39 4.76 -14.50 -20.43
C ASP A 39 5.91 -15.08 -21.27
N ALA A 40 5.62 -15.90 -22.29
CA ALA A 40 6.61 -16.37 -23.25
C ALA A 40 7.20 -15.23 -24.09
N GLN A 41 6.35 -14.33 -24.59
CA GLN A 41 6.80 -13.12 -25.31
C GLN A 41 7.65 -12.22 -24.42
N ARG A 42 7.21 -11.96 -23.18
CA ARG A 42 7.97 -11.17 -22.21
C ARG A 42 9.33 -11.79 -21.92
N ARG A 43 9.40 -13.12 -21.72
CA ARG A 43 10.68 -13.82 -21.54
C ARG A 43 11.59 -13.65 -22.75
N SER A 44 11.06 -13.74 -23.96
CA SER A 44 11.83 -13.54 -25.20
C SER A 44 12.40 -12.11 -25.28
N ILE A 45 11.59 -11.10 -25.00
CA ILE A 45 12.01 -9.69 -24.98
C ILE A 45 13.13 -9.48 -23.96
N LEU A 46 12.91 -9.88 -22.71
CA LEU A 46 13.89 -9.72 -21.63
C LEU A 46 15.19 -10.49 -21.92
N ALA A 47 15.12 -11.66 -22.55
CA ALA A 47 16.30 -12.41 -22.95
C ALA A 47 17.12 -11.69 -24.04
N ASN A 48 16.44 -11.07 -25.01
CA ASN A 48 17.10 -10.28 -26.06
C ASN A 48 17.73 -8.99 -25.49
N GLU A 49 17.03 -8.32 -24.57
CA GLU A 49 17.57 -7.16 -23.86
C GLU A 49 18.80 -7.56 -23.03
N LEU A 50 18.74 -8.68 -22.30
CA LEU A 50 19.88 -9.20 -21.55
C LEU A 50 21.08 -9.50 -22.45
N ALA A 51 20.85 -10.13 -23.61
CA ALA A 51 21.92 -10.39 -24.58
C ALA A 51 22.55 -9.09 -25.09
N THR A 52 21.73 -8.06 -25.33
CA THR A 52 22.19 -6.74 -25.75
C THR A 52 23.00 -6.06 -24.66
N GLU A 53 22.52 -6.04 -23.41
CA GLU A 53 23.24 -5.44 -22.28
C GLU A 53 24.57 -6.15 -22.00
N LYS A 54 24.63 -7.49 -22.11
CA LYS A 54 25.90 -8.24 -22.00
C LYS A 54 26.90 -7.83 -23.07
N LYS A 55 26.42 -7.61 -24.30
CA LYS A 55 27.28 -7.12 -25.38
C LYS A 55 27.77 -5.70 -25.08
N SER A 56 26.89 -4.79 -24.69
CA SER A 56 27.25 -3.41 -24.31
C SER A 56 28.27 -3.38 -23.16
N LEU A 57 28.13 -4.24 -22.15
CA LEU A 57 29.11 -4.37 -21.07
C LEU A 57 30.47 -4.86 -21.59
N SER A 58 30.48 -5.84 -22.50
CA SER A 58 31.72 -6.32 -23.13
C SER A 58 32.42 -5.21 -23.92
N ASP A 59 31.65 -4.45 -24.69
CA ASP A 59 32.16 -3.34 -25.50
C ASP A 59 32.70 -2.21 -24.61
N ALA A 60 31.98 -1.82 -23.55
CA ALA A 60 32.43 -0.83 -22.57
C ALA A 60 33.73 -1.25 -21.85
N ASN A 61 33.89 -2.54 -21.54
CA ASN A 61 35.14 -3.06 -20.97
C ASN A 61 36.30 -3.01 -21.97
N ALA A 62 36.04 -3.29 -23.25
CA ALA A 62 37.05 -3.16 -24.31
C ALA A 62 37.46 -1.69 -24.50
N ASP A 63 36.49 -0.76 -24.47
CA ASP A 63 36.73 0.68 -24.55
C ASP A 63 37.51 1.20 -23.35
N MET A 64 37.23 0.69 -22.14
CA MET A 64 38.00 1.02 -20.94
C MET A 64 39.46 0.58 -21.09
N ALA A 65 39.69 -0.65 -21.56
CA ALA A 65 41.04 -1.15 -21.82
C ALA A 65 41.77 -0.33 -22.91
N ALA A 66 41.05 0.06 -23.96
CA ALA A 66 41.58 0.92 -25.02
C ALA A 66 41.93 2.33 -24.50
N ALA A 67 41.07 2.91 -23.66
CA ALA A 67 41.30 4.22 -23.03
C ALA A 67 42.52 4.21 -22.11
N ILE A 68 42.70 3.16 -21.31
CA ILE A 68 43.88 2.97 -20.45
C ILE A 68 45.14 2.84 -21.31
N LYS A 69 45.10 2.04 -22.37
CA LYS A 69 46.23 1.86 -23.30
C LYS A 69 46.60 3.17 -24.02
N ALA A 70 45.60 3.97 -24.37
CA ALA A 70 45.77 5.27 -24.99
C ALA A 70 46.17 6.38 -23.99
N GLN A 71 46.30 6.06 -22.69
CA GLN A 71 46.63 7.01 -21.63
C GLN A 71 45.69 8.22 -21.62
N LYS A 72 44.39 7.97 -21.81
CA LYS A 72 43.35 8.99 -21.67
C LYS A 72 43.32 9.57 -20.26
N SER A 73 42.66 10.71 -20.12
CA SER A 73 42.51 11.35 -18.82
C SER A 73 41.75 10.44 -17.83
N PRO A 74 42.02 10.54 -16.51
CA PRO A 74 41.29 9.78 -15.51
C PRO A 74 39.78 9.97 -15.58
N ASP A 75 39.32 11.19 -15.88
CA ASP A 75 37.90 11.54 -15.98
C ASP A 75 37.21 10.78 -17.13
N GLU A 76 37.88 10.64 -18.28
CA GLU A 76 37.36 9.85 -19.41
C GLU A 76 37.29 8.36 -19.09
N VAL A 77 38.31 7.81 -18.43
CA VAL A 77 38.31 6.40 -18.00
C VAL A 77 37.20 6.16 -16.97
N GLN A 78 36.99 7.10 -16.05
CA GLN A 78 35.94 7.02 -15.04
C GLN A 78 34.54 7.10 -15.66
N ALA A 79 34.35 7.91 -16.70
CA ALA A 79 33.08 7.97 -17.43
C ALA A 79 32.73 6.61 -18.08
N ILE A 80 33.70 5.95 -18.71
CA ILE A 80 33.52 4.61 -19.30
C ILE A 80 33.25 3.57 -18.20
N ALA A 81 33.97 3.63 -17.08
CA ALA A 81 33.75 2.73 -15.94
C ALA A 81 32.33 2.90 -15.36
N ALA A 82 31.82 4.13 -15.28
CA ALA A 82 30.46 4.39 -14.84
C ALA A 82 29.41 3.81 -15.81
N GLN A 83 29.66 3.87 -17.12
CA GLN A 83 28.82 3.20 -18.12
C GLN A 83 28.82 1.68 -17.96
N ALA A 84 30.00 1.06 -17.79
CA ALA A 84 30.12 -0.37 -17.56
C ALA A 84 29.37 -0.81 -16.29
N LEU A 85 29.47 -0.02 -15.20
CA LEU A 85 28.69 -0.27 -13.98
C LEU A 85 27.18 -0.18 -14.22
N GLY A 86 26.73 0.79 -15.02
CA GLY A 86 25.34 0.91 -15.45
C GLY A 86 24.82 -0.34 -16.16
N HIS A 87 25.57 -0.85 -17.14
CA HIS A 87 25.24 -2.09 -17.85
C HIS A 87 25.20 -3.30 -16.90
N SER A 88 26.15 -3.40 -15.96
CA SER A 88 26.14 -4.48 -14.97
C SER A 88 24.87 -4.47 -14.11
N ASN A 89 24.46 -3.29 -13.63
CA ASN A 89 23.24 -3.14 -12.83
C ASN A 89 21.98 -3.50 -13.63
N ASN A 90 21.94 -3.12 -14.91
CA ASN A 90 20.84 -3.47 -15.82
C ASN A 90 20.76 -4.99 -16.03
N ILE A 91 21.89 -5.66 -16.26
CA ILE A 91 21.95 -7.12 -16.41
C ILE A 91 21.38 -7.82 -15.17
N GLU A 92 21.78 -7.40 -13.97
CA GLU A 92 21.24 -7.97 -12.74
C GLU A 92 19.72 -7.76 -12.62
N SER A 93 19.23 -6.58 -13.01
CA SER A 93 17.79 -6.30 -12.99
C SER A 93 17.02 -7.21 -13.95
N LEU A 94 17.51 -7.35 -15.19
CA LEU A 94 16.90 -8.20 -16.21
C LEU A 94 16.92 -9.68 -15.80
N GLN A 95 18.00 -10.14 -15.16
CA GLN A 95 18.09 -11.49 -14.61
C GLN A 95 17.04 -11.74 -13.51
N ARG A 96 16.88 -10.80 -12.57
CA ARG A 96 15.84 -10.88 -11.53
C ARG A 96 14.43 -10.92 -12.14
N GLU A 97 14.17 -10.16 -13.19
CA GLU A 97 12.89 -10.20 -13.89
C GLU A 97 12.63 -11.54 -14.57
N LEU A 98 13.62 -12.10 -15.25
CA LEU A 98 13.52 -13.41 -15.88
C LEU A 98 13.25 -14.52 -14.86
N ASP A 99 13.98 -14.52 -13.73
CA ASP A 99 13.79 -15.49 -12.64
C ASP A 99 12.38 -15.37 -12.02
N GLY A 100 11.85 -14.15 -11.94
CA GLY A 100 10.51 -13.85 -11.46
C GLY A 100 9.37 -14.37 -12.36
N LEU A 101 9.65 -14.62 -13.65
CA LEU A 101 8.69 -15.20 -14.60
C LEU A 101 8.69 -16.74 -14.60
N GLY A 102 9.74 -17.38 -14.09
CA GLY A 102 9.86 -18.85 -14.06
C GLY A 102 9.15 -19.53 -12.88
N THR A 103 8.83 -18.80 -11.82
CA THR A 103 8.49 -19.39 -10.50
C THR A 103 7.05 -19.18 -10.04
N LYS A 104 6.23 -18.42 -10.78
CA LYS A 104 4.86 -18.12 -10.36
C LYS A 104 3.86 -19.04 -11.05
N THR A 105 3.69 -20.26 -10.53
CA THR A 105 2.40 -20.94 -10.69
C THR A 105 1.33 -20.01 -10.14
N ALA A 106 0.40 -19.58 -11.00
CA ALA A 106 -0.66 -18.66 -10.64
C ALA A 106 -1.38 -19.18 -9.40
N ARG A 107 -1.12 -18.57 -8.23
CA ARG A 107 -1.88 -18.88 -7.03
C ARG A 107 -3.32 -18.48 -7.34
N PRO A 108 -4.30 -19.40 -7.28
CA PRO A 108 -5.68 -19.03 -7.53
C PRO A 108 -6.05 -17.92 -6.56
N ARG A 109 -6.39 -16.75 -7.12
CA ARG A 109 -6.86 -15.60 -6.35
C ARG A 109 -8.18 -16.03 -5.71
N ARG A 110 -8.19 -16.20 -4.39
CA ARG A 110 -9.44 -16.32 -3.64
C ARG A 110 -10.28 -15.09 -3.98
N SER A 111 -11.55 -15.30 -4.30
CA SER A 111 -12.49 -14.20 -4.53
C SER A 111 -12.43 -13.24 -3.34
N ALA A 112 -12.53 -11.93 -3.62
CA ALA A 112 -12.63 -10.93 -2.57
C ALA A 112 -13.83 -11.30 -1.69
N PHE A 113 -13.62 -11.31 -0.38
CA PHE A 113 -14.70 -11.49 0.58
C PHE A 113 -15.69 -10.34 0.39
N VAL A 114 -16.86 -10.63 -0.16
CA VAL A 114 -18.00 -9.71 -0.18
C VAL A 114 -18.74 -9.94 1.14
N PRO A 115 -18.78 -8.97 2.07
CA PRO A 115 -19.64 -9.09 3.23
C PRO A 115 -21.08 -9.25 2.74
N GLU A 116 -21.71 -10.36 3.11
CA GLU A 116 -23.13 -10.58 2.89
C GLU A 116 -23.89 -9.40 3.52
N ALA A 117 -24.84 -8.81 2.78
CA ALA A 117 -25.60 -7.67 3.25
C ALA A 117 -26.27 -8.05 4.57
N GLN A 118 -25.97 -7.29 5.65
CA GLN A 118 -26.59 -7.49 6.95
C GLN A 118 -28.12 -7.52 6.79
N PRO A 119 -28.83 -8.52 7.35
CA PRO A 119 -30.28 -8.43 7.46
C PRO A 119 -30.65 -7.18 8.27
N GLU A 120 -31.78 -6.56 7.90
CA GLU A 120 -32.27 -5.27 8.39
C GLU A 120 -31.95 -5.01 9.87
N ALA A 121 -31.44 -3.81 10.14
CA ALA A 121 -31.15 -3.34 11.49
C ALA A 121 -32.40 -3.45 12.39
N PRO A 122 -32.25 -3.87 13.67
CA PRO A 122 -33.36 -3.88 14.60
C PRO A 122 -33.86 -2.45 14.83
N ALA A 123 -35.18 -2.33 15.05
CA ALA A 123 -35.93 -1.10 15.16
C ALA A 123 -35.24 -0.02 16.02
N PRO A 124 -35.41 1.28 15.70
CA PRO A 124 -34.71 2.36 16.38
C PRO A 124 -35.00 2.36 17.88
N SER A 125 -33.96 2.22 18.69
CA SER A 125 -34.04 2.43 20.14
C SER A 125 -34.56 3.84 20.41
N ALA A 126 -35.52 3.98 21.33
CA ALA A 126 -36.10 5.27 21.70
C ALA A 126 -35.00 6.31 21.95
N GLN A 127 -34.91 7.30 21.06
CA GLN A 127 -33.98 8.42 21.18
C GLN A 127 -34.20 9.11 22.54
N ALA A 128 -33.14 9.22 23.35
CA ALA A 128 -33.14 10.15 24.47
C ALA A 128 -33.36 11.59 23.93
N PRO A 129 -34.08 12.47 24.65
CA PRO A 129 -34.40 13.81 24.17
C PRO A 129 -33.13 14.56 23.78
N ALA A 130 -33.01 14.90 22.50
CA ALA A 130 -31.83 15.53 21.94
C ALA A 130 -31.86 17.04 22.22
N GLU A 131 -31.45 17.43 23.43
CA GLU A 131 -31.22 18.85 23.76
C GLU A 131 -29.74 19.25 23.58
N VAL A 132 -28.85 18.29 23.31
CA VAL A 132 -27.41 18.53 23.18
C VAL A 132 -26.88 18.04 21.81
N PRO A 133 -26.15 18.89 21.04
CA PRO A 133 -25.57 18.54 19.75
C PRO A 133 -24.72 17.27 19.79
N TYR A 134 -24.65 16.56 18.67
CA TYR A 134 -23.99 15.24 18.60
C TYR A 134 -22.49 15.26 18.95
N TRP A 135 -21.84 16.42 18.79
CA TRP A 135 -20.40 16.58 19.04
C TRP A 135 -20.07 16.88 20.50
N ASP A 136 -21.04 17.29 21.32
CA ASP A 136 -20.83 17.62 22.72
C ASP A 136 -21.09 16.37 23.60
N VAL A 137 -20.04 15.57 23.69
CA VAL A 137 -20.02 14.31 24.46
C VAL A 137 -20.08 14.56 25.97
N TYR A 138 -19.59 15.69 26.45
CA TYR A 138 -19.44 15.96 27.90
C TYR A 138 -20.77 16.33 28.57
N HIS A 139 -21.69 16.94 27.83
CA HIS A 139 -23.02 17.31 28.35
C HIS A 139 -24.12 16.32 27.95
N ARG A 140 -23.80 15.33 27.10
CA ARG A 140 -24.75 14.29 26.71
C ARG A 140 -24.88 13.26 27.84
N LYS A 141 -26.09 13.08 28.36
CA LYS A 141 -26.41 11.95 29.25
C LYS A 141 -26.18 10.64 28.49
N GLN A 142 -25.12 9.91 28.82
CA GLN A 142 -24.89 8.57 28.29
C GLN A 142 -25.98 7.62 28.79
N ASN A 143 -26.55 6.83 27.89
CA ASN A 143 -27.45 5.75 28.26
C ASN A 143 -26.63 4.71 29.03
N VAL A 144 -26.94 4.54 30.32
CA VAL A 144 -26.40 3.42 31.11
C VAL A 144 -27.07 2.14 30.59
N PRO A 145 -26.31 1.11 30.19
CA PRO A 145 -26.91 -0.14 29.77
C PRO A 145 -27.72 -0.74 30.93
N PRO A 146 -28.89 -1.35 30.66
CA PRO A 146 -29.65 -2.02 31.69
C PRO A 146 -28.80 -3.16 32.28
N VAL A 147 -28.63 -3.17 33.60
CA VAL A 147 -28.07 -4.32 34.32
C VAL A 147 -29.05 -5.46 34.13
N ALA A 148 -28.60 -6.55 33.48
CA ALA A 148 -29.39 -7.77 33.39
C ALA A 148 -29.57 -8.36 34.80
N PRO A 149 -30.79 -8.72 35.23
CA PRO A 149 -31.00 -9.35 36.52
C PRO A 149 -30.66 -10.84 36.40
N ASP A 150 -29.39 -11.21 36.48
CA ASP A 150 -28.99 -12.63 36.64
C ASP A 150 -27.63 -12.86 37.32
N ASP A 151 -27.07 -11.88 38.04
CA ASP A 151 -25.86 -12.10 38.87
C ASP A 151 -26.14 -11.93 40.37
N LEU A 152 -27.27 -12.48 40.82
CA LEU A 152 -27.51 -12.77 42.23
C LEU A 152 -27.62 -14.28 42.40
N ASN A 153 -26.46 -14.94 42.54
CA ASN A 153 -26.18 -16.01 43.53
C ASN A 153 -25.20 -17.07 43.00
N ALA A 154 -23.91 -16.75 43.03
CA ALA A 154 -22.86 -17.75 43.23
C ALA A 154 -21.69 -17.09 43.99
N GLY A 155 -21.94 -16.71 45.24
CA GLY A 155 -20.87 -16.39 46.17
C GLY A 155 -20.17 -17.67 46.63
N ALA A 156 -18.92 -17.87 46.22
CA ALA A 156 -17.89 -18.60 46.97
C ALA A 156 -16.53 -18.29 46.30
N ALA A 157 -15.86 -17.21 46.71
CA ALA A 157 -14.86 -17.24 47.77
C ALA A 157 -13.43 -17.49 47.22
N LEU A 158 -12.54 -16.52 47.54
CA LEU A 158 -11.09 -16.70 47.75
C LEU A 158 -10.26 -16.88 46.46
N ASN A 159 -9.21 -16.12 46.10
CA ASN A 159 -8.27 -15.28 46.84
C ASN A 159 -7.54 -14.36 45.84
N SER A 160 -7.35 -13.08 46.18
CA SER A 160 -6.08 -12.37 45.88
C SER A 160 -4.99 -12.96 46.78
N PRO A 161 -3.74 -13.13 46.33
CA PRO A 161 -2.79 -12.04 46.07
C PRO A 161 -1.96 -12.33 44.79
N ASP A 162 -1.02 -11.54 44.28
CA ASP A 162 -0.09 -10.59 44.89
C ASP A 162 0.45 -9.69 43.77
N ALA A 163 0.75 -8.44 44.12
CA ALA A 163 1.32 -7.44 43.24
C ALA A 163 2.79 -7.79 42.95
N GLY A 164 3.07 -8.25 41.73
CA GLY A 164 4.43 -8.46 41.23
C GLY A 164 4.96 -7.22 40.51
N ASP A 165 5.30 -6.20 41.29
CA ASP A 165 6.12 -5.06 40.88
C ASP A 165 7.40 -5.55 40.16
N LYS A 166 7.60 -5.14 38.92
CA LYS A 166 8.94 -5.15 38.29
C LYS A 166 9.23 -3.77 37.73
N GLU A 167 9.37 -2.82 38.65
CA GLU A 167 10.15 -1.63 38.40
C GLU A 167 11.66 -1.93 38.38
N ALA A 168 12.33 -1.16 37.51
CA ALA A 168 13.75 -0.80 37.50
C ALA A 168 14.75 -1.89 37.04
N ARG A 169 15.72 -1.60 36.16
CA ARG A 169 16.59 -0.42 36.19
C ARG A 169 17.27 -0.18 34.83
N SER A 170 17.20 1.08 34.38
CA SER A 170 18.24 1.69 33.53
C SER A 170 19.57 1.77 34.29
N GLY A 171 20.67 1.55 33.57
CA GLY A 171 22.04 1.91 33.96
C GLY A 171 22.94 1.77 32.74
N SER A 172 23.07 2.82 31.92
CA SER A 172 24.04 3.92 32.03
C SER A 172 25.47 3.49 31.66
N THR A 173 25.85 3.92 30.45
CA THR A 173 27.21 4.20 30.01
C THR A 173 27.91 5.19 30.94
N LYS A 174 28.96 4.77 31.65
CA LYS A 174 30.37 5.18 31.48
C LYS A 174 31.23 4.64 32.62
#